data_AF-A0A3B9VVB3-F1
#
_entry.id   AF-A0A3B9VVB3-F1
#
_cell.length_a   1.000
_cell.length_b   1.000
_cell.length_c   1.000
_cell.angle_alpha   90.00
_cell.angle_beta   90.00
_cell.angle_gamma   90.00
#
_symmetry.space_group_name_H-M   'P 1'
#
loop_
_entity.id
_entity.type
_entity.pdbx_description
1 polymer ?
#
loop_
_entity_poly.entity_id
_entity_poly.type
_entity_poly.pdbx_seq_one_letter_code
_entity_poly.pdbx_strand_id
1 'polypeptide(L)' 'MSTEVTRSRLSGPAIRVQGMEKSYKDLHVLRGVDFEVAPGSIFALLGSNGAGKTTMVKILSTLLKADAG' A
#
# COMPACT_ATOMS: atom_id res chain seq x y z
N MET A 1 4.48 32.06 27.63
CA MET A 1 3.36 31.97 26.68
C MET A 1 3.79 30.98 25.61
N SER A 2 3.40 29.72 25.78
CA SER A 2 3.97 28.57 25.10
C SER A 2 3.52 28.52 23.64
N THR A 3 4.47 28.54 22.70
CA THR A 3 4.20 28.30 21.29
C THR A 3 3.91 26.82 21.10
N GLU A 4 2.63 26.48 20.96
CA GLU A 4 2.18 25.16 20.57
C GLU A 4 2.67 24.90 19.14
N VAL A 5 3.66 24.02 19.01
CA VAL A 5 4.13 23.51 17.72
C VAL A 5 2.92 22.85 17.07
N THR A 6 2.32 23.53 16.08
CA THR A 6 1.26 22.95 15.25
C THR A 6 1.84 21.68 14.65
N ARG A 7 1.38 20.51 15.15
CA ARG A 7 1.62 19.24 14.49
C ARG A 7 1.08 19.40 13.09
N SER A 8 1.97 19.60 12.11
CA SER A 8 1.66 19.50 10.69
C SER A 8 1.05 18.12 10.48
N ARG A 9 -0.28 18.02 10.52
CA ARG A 9 -1.00 16.83 10.07
C ARG A 9 -0.58 16.64 8.62
N LEU A 10 0.08 15.53 8.34
CA LEU A 10 0.53 15.15 6.99
C LEU A 10 -0.58 15.46 5.99
N SER A 11 -0.33 16.39 5.06
CA SER A 11 -1.32 16.94 4.12
C SER A 11 -1.64 15.97 2.95
N GLY A 12 -1.43 14.66 3.12
CA GLY A 12 -1.57 13.67 2.06
C GLY A 12 -1.72 12.24 2.60
N PRO A 13 -1.94 11.26 1.72
CA PRO A 13 -2.07 9.87 2.14
C PRO A 13 -0.78 9.37 2.80
N ALA A 14 -0.92 8.53 3.82
CA ALA A 14 0.22 7.87 4.46
C ALA A 14 0.82 6.77 3.57
N ILE A 15 -0.01 6.14 2.74
CA ILE A 15 0.42 5.17 1.72
C ILE A 15 -0.31 5.53 0.43
N ARG A 16 0.44 5.62 -0.68
CA ARG A 16 -0.11 5.73 -2.03
C ARG A 16 0.48 4.59 -2.86
N VAL A 17 -0.39 3.82 -3.50
CA VAL A 17 -0.05 2.75 -4.43
C VAL A 17 -0.64 3.10 -5.79
N GLN A 18 0.17 3.04 -6.83
CA GLN A 18 -0.24 3.36 -8.19
C GLN A 18 0.27 2.29 -9.16
N GLY A 19 -0.62 1.69 -9.93
CA GLY A 19 -0.27 0.71 -10.97
C GLY A 19 0.52 -0.50 -10.48
N MET A 20 0.36 -0.92 -9.22
CA MET A 20 1.20 -1.99 -8.66
C MET A 20 0.91 -3.33 -9.34
N GLU A 21 1.95 -3.93 -9.90
CA GLU A 21 1.90 -5.23 -10.57
C GLU A 21 2.83 -6.25 -9.91
N LYS A 22 2.39 -7.51 -9.91
CA LYS A 22 3.22 -8.64 -9.51
C LYS A 22 2.74 -9.93 -10.14
N SER A 23 3.69 -10.66 -10.71
CA SER A 23 3.48 -11.97 -11.31
C SER A 23 4.44 -13.00 -10.71
N TYR A 24 4.00 -14.25 -10.66
CA TYR A 24 4.87 -15.40 -10.37
C TYR A 24 4.76 -16.37 -11.53
N LYS A 25 5.83 -16.49 -12.33
CA LYS A 25 5.78 -17.19 -13.63
C LYS A 25 4.61 -16.63 -14.45
N ASP A 26 3.69 -17.48 -14.89
CA ASP A 26 2.56 -17.10 -15.73
C ASP A 26 1.33 -16.62 -14.93
N LEU A 27 1.41 -16.59 -13.58
CA LEU A 27 0.31 -16.15 -12.73
C LEU A 27 0.44 -14.67 -12.35
N HIS A 28 -0.40 -13.83 -12.95
CA HIS A 28 -0.55 -12.42 -12.56
C HIS A 28 -1.38 -12.29 -11.27
N VAL A 29 -0.71 -11.97 -10.17
CA VAL A 29 -1.28 -11.88 -8.82
C VAL A 29 -1.79 -10.48 -8.50
N LEU A 30 -1.02 -9.44 -8.84
CA LEU A 30 -1.45 -8.03 -8.78
C LEU A 30 -1.44 -7.46 -10.20
N ARG A 31 -2.53 -6.77 -10.56
CA ARG A 31 -2.83 -6.35 -11.95
C ARG A 31 -3.12 -4.84 -12.00
N GLY A 32 -2.09 -4.02 -11.79
CA GLY A 32 -2.21 -2.56 -11.83
C GLY A 32 -3.09 -2.03 -10.69
N VAL A 33 -2.75 -2.37 -9.45
CA VAL A 33 -3.56 -1.97 -8.29
C VAL A 33 -3.29 -0.52 -7.90
N ASP A 34 -4.35 0.26 -7.70
CA ASP A 34 -4.31 1.64 -7.22
C ASP A 34 -5.10 1.80 -5.92
N PHE A 35 -4.50 2.42 -4.90
CA PHE A 35 -5.24 2.90 -3.71
C PHE A 35 -4.41 3.89 -2.87
N GLU A 36 -5.11 4.58 -1.97
CA GLU A 36 -4.51 5.45 -0.97
C GLU A 36 -5.00 5.07 0.44
N VAL A 37 -4.12 5.23 1.43
CA VAL A 37 -4.44 5.03 2.86
C VAL A 37 -4.25 6.35 3.59
N ALA A 38 -5.31 6.79 4.27
CA ALA A 38 -5.28 8.03 5.04
C ALA A 38 -4.38 7.91 6.30
N PRO A 39 -3.69 8.97 6.73
CA PRO A 39 -2.95 8.98 7.98
C PRO A 39 -3.85 8.65 9.18
N GLY A 40 -3.36 7.80 10.10
CA GLY A 40 -4.09 7.44 11.32
C GLY A 40 -5.30 6.53 11.11
N SER A 41 -5.43 5.88 9.95
CA SER A 41 -6.50 4.94 9.65
C SER A 41 -6.05 3.48 9.76
N ILE A 42 -7.04 2.57 9.89
CA ILE A 42 -6.84 1.13 9.73
C ILE A 42 -7.40 0.76 8.36
N PHE A 43 -6.54 0.21 7.50
CA PHE A 43 -6.91 -0.26 6.17
C PHE A 43 -6.88 -1.80 6.12
N ALA A 44 -7.98 -2.42 5.68
CA ALA A 44 -8.12 -3.86 5.62
C ALA A 44 -8.04 -4.37 4.17
N LEU A 45 -7.19 -5.37 3.93
CA LEU A 45 -7.13 -6.10 2.67
C LEU A 45 -7.96 -7.39 2.77
N LEU A 46 -9.06 -7.45 2.01
CA LEU A 46 -9.99 -8.59 1.99
C LEU A 46 -9.97 -9.28 0.62
N GLY A 47 -10.27 -10.58 0.60
CA GLY A 47 -10.32 -11.36 -0.64
C GLY A 47 -10.07 -12.85 -0.39
N SER A 48 -10.32 -13.67 -1.40
CA SER A 48 -10.08 -15.13 -1.36
C SER A 48 -8.60 -15.49 -1.23
N ASN A 49 -8.31 -16.76 -0.94
CA ASN A 49 -6.95 -17.27 -0.98
C ASN A 49 -6.38 -17.13 -2.40
N GLY A 50 -5.11 -16.73 -2.51
CA GLY A 50 -4.46 -16.48 -3.80
C GLY A 50 -4.71 -15.10 -4.41
N ALA A 51 -5.60 -14.27 -3.85
CA ALA A 51 -5.91 -12.93 -4.37
C ALA A 51 -4.77 -11.88 -4.25
N GLY A 52 -3.58 -12.26 -3.76
CA GLY A 52 -2.42 -11.36 -3.69
C GLY A 52 -2.27 -10.51 -2.43
N LYS A 53 -3.12 -10.71 -1.40
CA LYS A 53 -3.06 -9.96 -0.12
C LYS A 53 -1.67 -9.99 0.53
N THR A 54 -1.12 -11.18 0.77
CA THR A 54 0.20 -11.35 1.39
C THR A 54 1.32 -10.80 0.49
N THR A 55 1.17 -10.93 -0.83
CA THR A 55 2.10 -10.36 -1.81
C THR A 55 2.15 -8.85 -1.69
N MET A 56 0.99 -8.18 -1.65
CA MET A 56 0.89 -6.74 -1.48
C MET A 56 1.48 -6.27 -0.15
N VAL A 57 1.15 -6.92 0.96
CA VAL A 57 1.73 -6.60 2.28
C VAL A 57 3.26 -6.72 2.26
N LYS A 58 3.81 -7.77 1.64
CA LYS A 58 5.27 -7.93 1.52
C LYS A 58 5.91 -6.83 0.68
N ILE A 59 5.26 -6.39 -0.40
CA ILE A 59 5.75 -5.29 -1.23
C ILE A 59 5.76 -3.98 -0.43
N LEU A 60 4.64 -3.63 0.20
CA LEU A 60 4.54 -2.42 1.03
C LEU A 60 5.48 -2.45 2.24
N SER A 61 5.83 -3.65 2.72
CA SER A 61 6.82 -3.84 3.80
C SER A 61 8.26 -3.91 3.29
N THR A 62 8.51 -3.64 2.00
CA THR A 62 9.84 -3.70 1.34
C THR A 62 10.51 -5.09 1.34
N LEU A 63 9.78 -6.14 1.71
CA LEU A 63 10.26 -7.52 1.73
C LEU A 63 10.20 -8.19 0.34
N LEU A 64 9.52 -7.56 -0.61
CA LEU A 64 9.36 -8.05 -1.97
C LEU A 64 9.33 -6.86 -2.93
N LYS A 65 9.99 -6.99 -4.09
CA LYS A 65 9.92 -5.99 -5.14
C LYS A 65 8.68 -6.22 -6.02
N ALA A 66 7.92 -5.15 -6.31
CA ALA A 66 6.91 -5.14 -7.36
C ALA A 66 7.56 -5.32 -8.74
N ASP A 67 6.80 -5.80 -9.72
CA ASP A 67 7.29 -5.90 -11.10
C ASP A 67 7.15 -4.56 -11.84
N ALA A 68 6.11 -3.79 -11.52
CA ALA A 68 5.88 -2.42 -11.97
C ALA A 68 5.06 -1.63 -10.94
N GLY A 69 5.00 -0.30 -11.14
CA GLY A 69 4.39 0.66 -10.22
C GLY A 69 5.34 1.17 -9.14
#